data_AF-A0A5D6Y3P2-F1
#
_entry.id   AF-A0A5D6Y3P2-F1
#
_cell.length_a   1.000
_cell.length_b   1.000
_cell.length_c   1.000
_cell.angle_alpha   90.00
_cell.angle_beta   90.00
_cell.angle_gamma   90.00
#
_symmetry.space_group_name_H-M   'P 1'
#
loop_
_entity.id
_entity.type
_entity.pdbx_description
1 polymer ?
#
loop_
_entity_poly.entity_id
_entity_poly.type
_entity_poly.pdbx_seq_one_letter_code
_entity_poly.pdbx_strand_id
1 'polypeptide(L)'
;MPCTSGSASINNVDRVRIVTHLAAQTDPDGRLACGALVAAAAGSRRCGRHAARTEPARSNCGSSPAIDAGELKRAVESVPDQQRTTIRATAAAIGIAHSALQLYIERGKPLQAVISSVKLALMSALRLERLNFALALVGKSEHRGDKIVVPLAVTRSVYRDLLLEKVIHTVKAKIPGECCRFAQGDGLATRSVLLWL
;
A
#
# COMPACT_ATOMS: atom_id res chain seq x y z
N MET A 1 -5.93 22.39 29.08
CA MET A 1 -6.01 23.28 27.91
C MET A 1 -7.48 23.60 27.67
N PRO A 2 -7.90 24.87 27.68
CA PRO A 2 -9.29 25.19 27.35
C PRO A 2 -9.52 24.94 25.85
N CYS A 3 -10.54 24.17 25.52
CA CYS A 3 -10.97 23.96 24.14
C CYS A 3 -11.34 25.33 23.55
N THR A 4 -10.74 25.69 22.41
CA THR A 4 -11.17 26.87 21.65
C THR A 4 -12.65 26.74 21.34
N SER A 5 -13.46 27.67 21.87
CA SER A 5 -14.87 27.79 21.53
C SER A 5 -14.95 27.98 20.02
N GLY A 6 -15.34 26.94 19.29
CA GLY A 6 -15.52 26.99 17.85
C GLY A 6 -16.69 27.92 17.52
N SER A 7 -16.42 29.22 17.43
CA SER A 7 -17.37 30.22 16.98
C SER A 7 -17.50 30.16 15.46
N ALA A 8 -18.12 29.08 14.97
CA ALA A 8 -18.70 29.10 13.63
C ALA A 8 -19.99 29.93 13.69
N SER A 9 -19.87 31.26 13.77
CA SER A 9 -21.02 32.15 13.63
C SER A 9 -21.52 32.06 12.17
N ILE A 10 -22.40 31.11 11.90
CA ILE A 10 -23.09 31.02 10.61
C ILE A 10 -23.89 32.31 10.45
N ASN A 11 -23.55 33.09 9.42
CA ASN A 11 -24.21 34.36 9.10
C ASN A 11 -25.71 34.10 8.87
N ASN A 12 -26.56 35.04 9.28
CA ASN A 12 -28.02 34.90 9.19
C ASN A 12 -28.49 34.64 7.74
N VAL A 13 -27.80 35.23 6.76
CA VAL A 13 -28.05 34.99 5.33
C VAL A 13 -27.81 33.52 4.96
N ASP A 14 -26.74 32.93 5.48
CA ASP A 14 -26.39 31.54 5.18
C ASP A 14 -27.32 30.57 5.92
N ARG A 15 -27.82 30.95 7.11
CA ARG A 15 -28.88 30.21 7.81
C ARG A 15 -30.16 30.13 6.97
N VAL A 16 -30.63 31.25 6.43
CA VAL A 16 -31.83 31.30 5.57
C VAL A 16 -31.65 30.41 4.33
N ARG A 17 -30.46 30.42 3.71
CA ARG A 17 -30.14 29.55 2.56
C ARG A 17 -30.16 28.07 2.91
N ILE A 18 -29.57 27.69 4.05
CA ILE A 18 -29.56 26.30 4.51
C ILE A 18 -30.99 25.84 4.80
N VAL A 19 -31.78 26.64 5.50
CA VAL A 19 -33.17 26.30 5.86
C VAL A 19 -34.04 26.16 4.61
N THR A 20 -33.95 27.09 3.66
CA THR A 20 -34.71 27.02 2.40
C THR A 20 -34.33 25.80 1.55
N HIS A 21 -33.04 25.47 1.46
CA HIS A 21 -32.57 24.28 0.76
C HIS A 21 -33.04 22.99 1.44
N LEU A 22 -33.00 22.91 2.77
CA LEU A 22 -33.49 21.73 3.49
C LEU A 22 -35.00 21.58 3.35
N ALA A 23 -35.76 22.68 3.44
CA ALA A 23 -37.21 22.66 3.25
C ALA A 23 -37.62 22.14 1.86
N ALA A 24 -36.84 22.44 0.81
CA ALA A 24 -37.08 21.93 -0.53
C ALA A 24 -36.72 20.44 -0.72
N GLN A 25 -35.96 19.86 0.21
CA GLN A 25 -35.53 18.45 0.17
C GLN A 25 -36.21 17.59 1.26
N THR A 26 -37.23 18.14 1.90
CA THR A 26 -38.07 17.40 2.86
C THR A 26 -39.24 16.79 2.12
N ASP A 27 -39.39 15.47 2.27
CA ASP A 27 -40.55 14.71 1.80
C ASP A 27 -41.83 15.12 2.56
N PRO A 28 -43.03 14.84 2.02
CA PRO A 28 -44.31 15.13 2.71
C PRO A 28 -44.42 14.47 4.10
N ASP A 29 -43.67 13.40 4.35
CA ASP A 29 -43.58 12.70 5.64
C ASP A 29 -42.63 13.40 6.64
N GLY A 30 -42.07 14.56 6.29
CA GLY A 30 -41.16 15.32 7.14
C GLY A 30 -39.72 14.76 7.19
N ARG A 31 -39.37 13.81 6.32
CA ARG A 31 -38.03 13.21 6.24
C ARG A 31 -37.17 13.95 5.23
N LEU A 32 -35.89 14.16 5.57
CA LEU A 32 -34.92 14.75 4.66
C LEU A 32 -34.28 13.68 3.77
N ALA A 33 -34.07 13.99 2.50
CA ALA A 33 -33.31 13.13 1.60
C ALA A 33 -31.90 12.84 2.15
N CYS A 34 -31.43 11.59 1.97
CA CYS A 34 -30.08 11.18 2.37
C CYS A 34 -29.03 12.11 1.75
N GLY A 35 -28.22 12.76 2.61
CA GLY A 35 -27.14 13.66 2.18
C GLY A 35 -27.53 15.13 2.01
N ALA A 36 -28.80 15.51 2.23
CA ALA A 36 -29.29 16.89 2.12
C ALA A 36 -28.49 17.89 2.97
N LEU A 37 -28.11 17.49 4.19
CA LEU A 37 -27.31 18.30 5.11
C LEU A 37 -25.88 18.55 4.60
N VAL A 38 -25.27 17.54 3.99
CA VAL A 38 -23.91 17.65 3.42
C VAL A 38 -23.94 18.59 2.20
N ALA A 39 -24.96 18.48 1.36
CA ALA A 39 -25.17 19.35 0.21
C ALA A 39 -25.42 20.81 0.63
N ALA A 40 -26.29 21.04 1.62
CA ALA A 40 -26.56 22.38 2.14
C ALA A 40 -25.31 23.03 2.77
N ALA A 41 -24.50 22.24 3.49
CA ALA A 41 -23.25 22.69 4.07
C ALA A 41 -22.17 23.01 3.01
N ALA A 42 -22.15 22.29 1.90
CA ALA A 42 -21.22 22.54 0.79
C ALA A 42 -21.52 23.89 0.10
N GLY A 43 -22.80 24.24 -0.07
CA GLY A 43 -23.21 25.51 -0.69
C GLY A 43 -22.97 26.75 0.17
N SER A 44 -22.86 26.58 1.50
CA SER A 44 -22.60 27.67 2.46
C SER A 44 -21.13 28.06 2.56
N ARG A 45 -20.20 27.22 2.07
CA ARG A 45 -18.78 27.56 2.02
C ARG A 45 -18.55 28.64 0.96
N ARG A 46 -18.63 29.91 1.36
CA ARG A 46 -17.94 30.99 0.65
C ARG A 46 -16.45 30.76 0.79
N CYS A 47 -15.90 29.94 -0.10
CA CYS A 47 -14.50 30.09 -0.47
C CYS A 47 -14.42 31.47 -1.14
N GLY A 48 -13.81 32.45 -0.46
CA GLY A 48 -13.64 33.80 -0.98
C GLY A 48 -12.98 33.75 -2.36
N ARG A 49 -13.76 34.06 -3.40
CA ARG A 49 -13.22 34.28 -4.75
C ARG A 49 -12.55 35.65 -4.74
N HIS A 50 -11.22 35.65 -4.76
CA HIS A 50 -10.47 36.78 -5.28
C HIS A 50 -10.86 37.01 -6.75
N ALA A 51 -10.97 38.28 -7.10
CA ALA A 51 -11.33 38.76 -8.43
C ALA A 51 -10.39 38.23 -9.53
N ALA A 52 -10.99 38.10 -10.72
CA ALA A 52 -10.42 37.77 -12.02
C ALA A 52 -8.88 37.77 -12.15
N ARG A 53 -8.33 36.57 -12.38
CA ARG A 53 -7.15 36.39 -13.24
C ARG A 53 -7.52 35.44 -14.37
N THR A 54 -7.51 35.97 -15.59
CA THR A 54 -7.54 35.22 -16.85
C THR A 54 -6.19 34.54 -17.05
N GLU A 55 -5.97 33.40 -16.41
CA GLU A 55 -4.89 32.45 -16.69
C GLU A 55 -5.46 31.05 -16.31
N PRO A 56 -5.24 29.99 -17.10
CA PRO A 56 -5.69 28.65 -16.73
C PRO A 56 -5.09 28.30 -15.37
N ALA A 57 -5.95 27.97 -14.41
CA ALA A 57 -5.56 27.70 -13.04
C ALA A 57 -4.48 26.62 -13.02
N ARG A 58 -3.23 27.04 -12.76
CA ARG A 58 -2.20 26.12 -12.28
C ARG A 58 -2.84 25.40 -11.10
N SER A 59 -2.92 24.08 -11.19
CA SER A 59 -3.44 23.28 -10.08
C SER A 59 -2.74 23.74 -8.80
N ASN A 60 -3.45 23.78 -7.68
CA ASN A 60 -2.84 24.00 -6.37
C ASN A 60 -1.95 22.79 -6.03
N CYS A 61 -0.88 22.59 -6.78
CA CYS A 61 0.23 21.76 -6.40
C CYS A 61 0.90 22.50 -5.24
N GLY A 62 0.64 22.03 -4.02
CA GLY A 62 1.34 22.52 -2.84
C GLY A 62 2.84 22.51 -3.06
N SER A 63 3.57 23.27 -2.24
CA SER A 63 5.03 23.38 -2.35
C SER A 63 5.68 22.02 -2.48
N SER A 64 6.52 21.86 -3.50
CA SER A 64 7.31 20.65 -3.67
C SER A 64 8.14 20.42 -2.40
N PRO A 65 8.32 19.17 -1.97
CA PRO A 65 9.18 18.86 -0.83
C PRO A 65 10.57 19.44 -1.05
N ALA A 66 11.17 19.99 0.01
CA ALA A 66 12.52 20.57 -0.06
C ALA A 66 13.61 19.53 -0.38
N ILE A 67 13.34 18.25 -0.18
CA ILE A 67 14.29 17.14 -0.37
C ILE A 67 13.71 16.18 -1.41
N ASP A 68 14.51 15.86 -2.43
CA ASP A 68 14.15 14.88 -3.44
C ASP A 68 14.09 13.46 -2.85
N ALA A 69 13.22 12.63 -3.41
CA ALA A 69 13.06 11.26 -2.95
C ALA A 69 14.31 10.39 -3.17
N GLY A 70 15.02 10.60 -4.28
CA GLY A 70 16.26 9.88 -4.58
C GLY A 70 17.38 10.27 -3.62
N GLU A 71 17.50 11.56 -3.32
CA GLU A 71 18.50 12.09 -2.39
C GLU A 71 18.28 11.57 -0.97
N LEU A 72 17.03 11.57 -0.50
CA LEU A 72 16.70 11.03 0.82
C LEU A 72 17.05 9.55 0.94
N LYS A 73 16.78 8.76 -0.12
CA LYS A 73 17.12 7.34 -0.14
C LYS A 73 18.63 7.12 -0.02
N ARG A 74 19.44 7.85 -0.78
CA ARG A 74 20.91 7.77 -0.70
C ARG A 74 21.42 8.19 0.68
N ALA A 75 20.81 9.21 1.28
CA ALA A 75 21.15 9.66 2.62
C ALA A 75 20.86 8.56 3.66
N VAL A 76 19.69 7.91 3.60
CA VAL A 76 19.39 6.75 4.47
C VAL A 76 20.38 5.61 4.23
N GLU A 77 20.70 5.30 2.97
CA GLU A 77 21.66 4.26 2.57
C GLU A 77 23.10 4.53 3.02
N SER A 78 23.45 5.78 3.32
CA SER A 78 24.78 6.14 3.84
C SER A 78 24.92 5.91 5.35
N VAL A 79 23.82 5.92 6.11
CA VAL A 79 23.82 5.72 7.57
C VAL A 79 24.12 4.25 7.88
N PRO A 80 25.02 3.89 8.79
CA PRO A 80 25.27 2.48 9.14
C PRO A 80 24.03 1.82 9.77
N ASP A 81 23.81 0.53 9.53
CA ASP A 81 22.60 -0.20 9.96
C ASP A 81 22.34 -0.13 11.48
N GLN A 82 23.41 -0.07 12.28
CA GLN A 82 23.36 0.07 13.74
C GLN A 82 22.65 1.37 14.19
N GLN A 83 22.72 2.42 13.37
CA GLN A 83 22.07 3.70 13.62
C GLN A 83 20.68 3.79 12.97
N ARG A 84 20.27 2.76 12.20
CA ARG A 84 18.96 2.68 11.52
C ARG A 84 17.84 2.04 12.34
N THR A 85 17.96 2.05 13.67
CA THR A 85 17.04 1.32 14.56
C THR A 85 15.65 1.95 14.68
N THR A 86 15.59 3.28 14.68
CA THR A 86 14.33 4.04 14.79
C THR A 86 14.29 5.18 13.78
N ILE A 87 13.09 5.62 13.40
CA ILE A 87 12.88 6.78 12.51
C ILE A 87 13.53 8.03 13.11
N ARG A 88 13.51 8.16 14.45
CA ARG A 88 14.14 9.29 15.15
C ARG A 88 15.67 9.25 15.10
N ALA A 89 16.28 8.07 15.31
CA ALA A 89 17.73 7.91 15.24
C ALA A 89 18.26 8.13 13.82
N THR A 90 17.59 7.57 12.81
CA THR A 90 17.91 7.81 11.39
C THR A 90 17.77 9.28 11.02
N ALA A 91 16.67 9.93 11.39
CA ALA A 91 16.47 11.35 11.13
C ALA A 91 17.58 12.22 11.76
N ALA A 92 18.00 11.91 12.98
CA ALA A 92 19.09 12.59 13.66
C ALA A 92 20.46 12.37 12.96
N ALA A 93 20.74 11.15 12.50
CA ALA A 93 21.97 10.82 11.79
C ALA A 93 22.08 11.53 10.42
N ILE A 94 20.94 11.72 9.74
CA ILE A 94 20.89 12.39 8.44
C ILE A 94 20.79 13.92 8.58
N GLY A 95 20.32 14.41 9.72
CA GLY A 95 20.07 15.84 9.94
C GLY A 95 18.74 16.33 9.36
N ILE A 96 17.73 15.46 9.26
CA ILE A 96 16.40 15.79 8.72
C ILE A 96 15.36 15.79 9.84
N ALA A 97 14.29 16.57 9.69
CA ALA A 97 13.16 16.54 10.61
C ALA A 97 12.50 15.15 10.65
N HIS A 98 12.26 14.62 11.86
CA HIS A 98 11.61 13.32 12.08
C HIS A 98 10.28 13.17 11.31
N SER A 99 9.43 14.21 11.34
CA SER A 99 8.14 14.21 10.65
C SER A 99 8.27 14.10 9.12
N ALA A 100 9.33 14.67 8.55
CA ALA A 100 9.58 14.59 7.11
C ALA A 100 9.93 13.15 6.69
N LEU A 101 10.78 12.48 7.46
CA LEU A 101 11.13 11.08 7.23
C LEU A 101 9.92 10.15 7.45
N GLN A 102 9.12 10.40 8.49
CA GLN A 102 7.90 9.64 8.76
C GLN A 102 6.89 9.76 7.61
N LEU A 103 6.61 10.98 7.14
CA LEU A 103 5.72 11.19 5.98
C LEU A 103 6.25 10.53 4.71
N TYR A 104 7.57 10.45 4.54
CA TYR A 104 8.18 9.76 3.41
C TYR A 104 7.88 8.26 3.44
N ILE A 105 8.00 7.63 4.62
CA ILE A 105 7.71 6.21 4.83
C ILE A 105 6.20 5.93 4.64
N GLU A 106 5.33 6.74 5.25
CA GLU A 106 3.86 6.58 5.16
C GLU A 106 3.33 6.74 3.74
N ARG A 107 3.96 7.57 2.91
CA ARG A 107 3.59 7.77 1.49
C ARG A 107 3.99 6.61 0.58
N GLY A 108 4.47 5.48 1.12
CA GLY A 108 4.75 4.26 0.35
C GLY A 108 5.96 4.37 -0.59
N LYS A 109 6.87 5.29 -0.30
CA LYS A 109 8.15 5.45 -1.02
C LYS A 109 9.14 4.33 -0.59
N PRO A 110 10.28 4.10 -1.28
CA PRO A 110 11.00 2.81 -1.26
C PRO A 110 11.62 2.39 0.08
N LEU A 111 11.45 3.16 1.15
CA LEU A 111 11.91 2.82 2.49
C LEU A 111 10.74 2.20 3.26
N GLN A 112 10.55 0.89 3.09
CA GLN A 112 9.62 0.13 3.93
C GLN A 112 10.33 -0.37 5.19
N ALA A 113 9.68 -0.25 6.34
CA ALA A 113 10.15 -0.87 7.57
C ALA A 113 10.07 -2.40 7.43
N VAL A 114 11.22 -3.06 7.33
CA VAL A 114 11.30 -4.53 7.35
C VAL A 114 11.46 -4.97 8.79
N ILE A 115 10.36 -5.41 9.39
CA ILE A 115 10.41 -6.12 10.67
C ILE A 115 10.83 -7.55 10.37
N SER A 116 12.14 -7.83 10.34
CA SER A 116 12.61 -9.21 10.40
C SER A 116 12.53 -9.66 11.85
N SER A 117 11.48 -10.39 12.22
CA SER A 117 11.48 -11.14 13.47
C SER A 117 12.52 -12.26 13.33
N VAL A 118 13.76 -11.97 13.71
CA VAL A 118 14.74 -13.04 13.93
C VAL A 118 14.16 -13.90 15.03
N LYS A 119 13.79 -15.14 14.67
CA LYS A 119 13.20 -16.11 15.59
C LYS A 119 14.05 -16.14 16.86
N LEU A 120 13.41 -15.82 17.99
CA LEU A 120 14.01 -15.62 19.33
C LEU A 120 15.22 -16.54 19.55
N ALA A 121 16.29 -15.93 20.05
CA ALA A 121 17.62 -16.50 20.28
C ALA A 121 17.58 -18.03 20.40
N LEU A 122 18.03 -18.71 19.34
CA LEU A 122 18.25 -20.15 19.37
C LEU A 122 19.15 -20.46 20.57
N MET A 123 18.56 -21.06 21.61
CA MET A 123 19.31 -21.71 22.68
C MET A 123 20.31 -22.67 22.04
N SER A 124 21.46 -22.86 22.67
CA SER A 124 22.53 -23.74 22.16
C SER A 124 22.00 -25.12 21.75
N ALA A 125 21.03 -25.66 22.50
CA ALA A 125 20.31 -26.89 22.19
C ALA A 125 19.62 -26.88 20.81
N LEU A 126 18.84 -25.84 20.51
CA LEU A 126 18.14 -25.71 19.22
C LEU A 126 19.12 -25.48 18.05
N ARG A 127 20.31 -24.89 18.30
CA ARG A 127 21.35 -24.76 17.27
C ARG A 127 21.91 -26.12 16.88
N LEU A 128 22.17 -26.97 17.87
CA LEU A 128 22.66 -28.33 17.66
C LEU A 128 21.63 -29.20 16.93
N GLU A 129 20.34 -29.13 17.31
CA GLU A 129 19.30 -29.88 16.60
C GLU A 129 19.19 -29.48 15.13
N ARG A 130 19.27 -28.17 14.82
CA ARG A 130 19.25 -27.70 13.43
C ARG A 130 20.48 -28.11 12.65
N LEU A 131 21.65 -28.06 13.27
CA LEU A 131 22.90 -28.50 12.66
C LEU A 131 22.87 -30.01 12.39
N ASN A 132 22.41 -30.81 13.35
CA ASN A 132 22.24 -32.25 13.18
C ASN A 132 21.22 -32.58 12.08
N PHE A 133 20.12 -31.83 11.99
CA PHE A 133 19.16 -31.96 10.90
C PHE A 133 19.78 -31.64 9.53
N ALA A 134 20.57 -30.55 9.44
CA ALA A 134 21.26 -30.18 8.21
C ALA A 134 22.30 -31.24 7.81
N LEU A 135 23.10 -31.73 8.75
CA LEU A 135 24.08 -32.79 8.50
C LEU A 135 23.41 -34.11 8.08
N ALA A 136 22.26 -34.46 8.65
CA ALA A 136 21.48 -35.63 8.27
C ALA A 136 20.90 -35.55 6.84
N LEU A 137 20.72 -34.33 6.31
CA LEU A 137 20.34 -34.11 4.91
C LEU A 137 21.54 -34.21 3.97
N VAL A 138 22.70 -33.70 4.39
CA VAL A 138 23.95 -33.72 3.59
C VAL A 138 24.53 -35.14 3.49
N GLY A 139 24.39 -35.97 4.53
CA GLY A 139 24.91 -37.35 4.54
C GLY A 139 24.06 -38.41 3.80
N LYS A 140 22.92 -38.04 3.20
CA LYS A 140 22.07 -38.97 2.42
C LYS A 140 22.29 -38.89 0.91
N SER A 141 23.41 -38.33 0.47
CA SER A 141 23.80 -38.31 -0.94
C SER A 141 24.71 -39.47 -1.34
N GLU A 142 24.85 -40.52 -0.51
CA GLU A 142 25.57 -41.73 -0.91
C GLU A 142 24.70 -42.60 -1.83
N HIS A 143 24.89 -42.40 -3.13
CA HIS A 143 24.82 -43.40 -4.20
C HIS A 143 23.55 -44.26 -4.34
N ARG A 144 22.39 -43.63 -4.50
CA ARG A 144 21.29 -44.22 -5.30
C ARG A 144 21.14 -43.47 -6.63
N GLY A 145 22.09 -43.71 -7.52
CA GLY A 145 22.10 -43.24 -8.91
C GLY A 145 22.35 -41.74 -9.00
N ASP A 146 23.56 -41.36 -9.44
CA ASP A 146 23.91 -39.98 -9.72
C ASP A 146 22.86 -39.36 -10.64
N LYS A 147 22.01 -38.51 -10.09
CA LYS A 147 21.30 -37.52 -10.90
C LYS A 147 22.38 -36.54 -11.31
N ILE A 148 22.91 -36.74 -12.53
CA ILE A 148 23.72 -35.73 -13.21
C ILE A 148 22.86 -34.47 -13.24
N VAL A 149 23.11 -33.54 -12.32
CA VAL A 149 22.54 -32.20 -12.39
C VAL A 149 23.37 -31.48 -13.42
N VAL A 150 23.07 -31.73 -14.70
CA VAL A 150 23.58 -30.89 -15.77
C VAL A 150 23.00 -29.50 -15.50
N PRO A 151 23.82 -28.46 -15.33
CA PRO A 151 23.31 -27.10 -15.26
C PRO A 151 22.62 -26.80 -16.59
N LEU A 152 21.29 -26.85 -16.58
CA LEU A 152 20.49 -26.51 -17.74
C LEU A 152 20.44 -24.99 -17.80
N ALA A 153 20.97 -24.40 -18.87
CA ALA A 153 20.81 -22.97 -19.10
C ALA A 153 19.31 -22.67 -19.22
N VAL A 154 18.77 -21.98 -18.21
CA VAL A 154 17.34 -21.65 -18.14
C VAL A 154 17.05 -20.53 -19.13
N THR A 155 16.86 -20.89 -20.39
CA THR A 155 16.35 -19.99 -21.42
C THR A 155 14.85 -19.79 -21.22
N ARG A 156 14.30 -18.68 -21.74
CA ARG A 156 12.88 -18.32 -21.57
C ARG A 156 11.92 -19.43 -22.03
N SER A 157 12.27 -20.15 -23.10
CA SER A 157 11.48 -21.29 -23.61
C SER A 157 11.45 -22.45 -22.62
N VAL A 158 12.62 -22.86 -22.15
CA VAL A 158 12.76 -23.97 -21.17
C VAL A 158 12.02 -23.66 -19.87
N TYR A 159 12.07 -22.40 -19.41
CA TYR A 159 11.31 -21.98 -18.23
C TYR A 159 9.79 -22.03 -18.46
N ARG A 160 9.33 -21.59 -19.63
CA ARG A 160 7.92 -21.63 -20.01
C ARG A 160 7.41 -23.08 -20.04
N ASP A 161 8.16 -23.99 -20.64
CA ASP A 161 7.78 -25.40 -20.73
C ASP A 161 7.74 -26.06 -19.35
N LEU A 162 8.72 -25.77 -18.49
CA LEU A 162 8.72 -26.21 -17.08
C LEU A 162 7.50 -25.71 -16.30
N LEU A 163 7.09 -24.46 -16.50
CA LEU A 163 5.91 -23.90 -15.85
C LEU A 163 4.62 -24.56 -16.35
N LEU A 164 4.47 -24.69 -17.67
CA LEU A 164 3.27 -25.24 -18.29
C LEU A 164 3.08 -26.72 -17.96
N GLU A 165 4.14 -27.53 -18.07
CA GLU A 165 4.04 -28.98 -17.91
C GLU A 165 4.05 -29.42 -16.45
N LYS A 166 4.91 -28.83 -15.60
CA LYS A 166 5.09 -29.31 -14.23
C LYS A 166 4.29 -28.50 -13.22
N VAL A 167 4.37 -27.18 -13.27
CA VAL A 167 3.80 -26.31 -12.23
C VAL A 167 2.28 -26.21 -12.37
N ILE A 168 1.78 -25.90 -13.56
CA ILE A 168 0.32 -25.77 -13.75
C ILE A 168 -0.38 -27.11 -13.52
N HIS A 169 0.22 -28.21 -13.96
CA HIS A 169 -0.38 -29.53 -13.75
C HIS A 169 -0.42 -29.93 -12.28
N THR A 170 0.64 -29.67 -11.52
CA THR A 170 0.65 -29.96 -10.07
C THR A 170 -0.30 -29.06 -9.29
N VAL A 171 -0.44 -27.80 -9.70
CA VAL A 171 -1.44 -26.87 -9.13
C VAL A 171 -2.86 -27.35 -9.42
N LYS A 172 -3.16 -27.74 -10.66
CA LYS A 172 -4.46 -28.33 -11.03
C LYS A 172 -4.76 -29.62 -10.28
N ALA A 173 -3.75 -30.47 -10.04
CA ALA A 173 -3.92 -31.71 -9.28
C ALA A 173 -4.14 -31.45 -7.77
N LYS A 174 -3.56 -30.38 -7.22
CA LYS A 174 -3.71 -30.02 -5.80
C LYS A 174 -4.98 -29.24 -5.48
N ILE A 175 -5.56 -28.53 -6.45
CA ILE A 175 -6.81 -27.80 -6.25
C ILE A 175 -7.95 -28.77 -6.57
N PRO A 176 -8.70 -29.28 -5.57
CA PRO A 176 -9.87 -30.11 -5.85
C PRO A 176 -10.85 -29.30 -6.69
N GLY A 177 -11.31 -29.89 -7.81
CA GLY A 177 -12.07 -29.23 -8.88
C GLY A 177 -13.44 -28.66 -8.48
N GLU A 178 -13.75 -28.56 -7.20
CA GLU A 178 -15.05 -28.10 -6.68
C GLU A 178 -15.08 -26.60 -6.33
N CYS A 179 -13.94 -25.90 -6.27
CA CYS A 179 -13.94 -24.46 -6.00
C CYS A 179 -14.22 -23.57 -7.23
N CYS A 180 -14.37 -24.12 -8.44
CA CYS A 180 -14.69 -23.33 -9.63
C CYS A 180 -16.19 -23.08 -9.85
N ARG A 181 -17.06 -23.32 -8.85
CA ARG A 181 -18.39 -22.69 -8.82
C ARG A 181 -18.31 -21.25 -8.26
N PHE A 182 -17.54 -20.40 -8.93
CA PHE A 182 -17.70 -18.95 -8.78
C PHE A 182 -17.97 -18.38 -10.17
N ALA A 183 -19.25 -18.04 -10.37
CA ALA A 183 -19.79 -17.18 -11.43
C ALA A 183 -19.73 -17.71 -12.87
N GLN A 184 -20.63 -18.65 -13.19
CA GLN A 184 -21.41 -18.51 -14.42
C GLN A 184 -22.55 -17.52 -14.14
N GLY A 185 -22.19 -16.24 -14.15
CA GLY A 185 -23.11 -15.14 -14.33
C GLY A 185 -23.08 -14.79 -15.81
N ASP A 186 -24.20 -15.01 -16.47
CA ASP A 186 -24.41 -14.74 -17.87
C ASP A 186 -24.13 -13.28 -18.23
N GLY A 187 -23.55 -13.09 -19.41
CA GLY A 187 -23.75 -11.87 -20.19
C GLY A 187 -22.62 -10.85 -20.15
N LEU A 188 -21.90 -10.81 -21.29
CA LEU A 188 -21.28 -9.62 -21.87
C LEU A 188 -20.04 -9.04 -21.16
N ALA A 189 -18.88 -9.61 -21.47
CA ALA A 189 -17.71 -8.85 -21.95
C ALA A 189 -16.56 -9.82 -22.30
N THR A 190 -16.62 -10.36 -23.51
CA THR A 190 -15.41 -10.76 -24.23
C THR A 190 -14.53 -9.52 -24.42
N ARG A 191 -13.41 -9.44 -23.70
CA ARG A 191 -12.07 -9.11 -24.24
C ARG A 191 -11.05 -8.82 -23.13
N SER A 192 -9.86 -9.35 -23.37
CA SER A 192 -8.57 -8.95 -22.76
C SER A 192 -8.21 -9.53 -21.40
N VAL A 193 -8.01 -10.84 -21.34
CA VAL A 193 -6.97 -11.45 -20.49
C VAL A 193 -5.99 -12.18 -21.40
N LEU A 194 -5.14 -11.42 -22.10
CA LEU A 194 -3.99 -11.94 -22.85
C LEU A 194 -3.03 -10.77 -23.12
N LEU A 195 -2.54 -10.14 -22.06
CA LEU A 195 -1.39 -9.23 -22.20
C LEU A 195 -0.63 -9.05 -20.90
N TRP A 196 -0.24 -10.14 -20.26
CA TRP A 196 0.84 -10.16 -19.25
C TRP A 196 1.40 -11.59 -19.19
N LEU A 197 2.16 -12.00 -20.21
CA LEU A 197 3.16 -13.09 -20.21
C LEU A 197 4.08 -12.94 -21.44
#